data_AF-A0A120JTD8-F1
#
_entry.id   AF-A0A120JTD8-F1
#
_cell.length_a   1.000
_cell.length_b   1.000
_cell.length_c   1.000
_cell.angle_alpha   90.00
_cell.angle_beta   90.00
_cell.angle_gamma   90.00
#
_symmetry.space_group_name_H-M   'P 1'
#
loop_
_entity.id
_entity.type
_entity.pdbx_description
1 polymer ?
#
loop_
_entity_poly.entity_id
_entity_poly.type
_entity_poly.pdbx_seq_one_letter_code
_entity_poly.pdbx_strand_id
1 'polypeptide(L)'
;MDKQYSAYTTSKQTLESEGDIVKVILFEGIIDYSSKEQLESAIVQIDAAIESVNSLDGVEVSYEKLSDTSIKDKARYDLESASISTLQQLGLLSSDDAAKETKLISLKKSVTALESSGFTCKTK
;
A
#
# COMPACT_ATOMS: atom_id res chain seq x y z
N MET A 1 1.50 14.71 7.17
CA MET A 1 1.43 13.48 6.37
C MET A 1 1.90 12.34 7.23
N ASP A 2 1.15 11.24 7.21
CA ASP A 2 1.57 9.98 7.82
C ASP A 2 2.94 9.55 7.30
N LYS A 3 3.78 8.99 8.19
CA LYS A 3 5.14 8.53 7.85
C LYS A 3 5.16 7.49 6.73
N GLN A 4 4.06 6.76 6.54
CA GLN A 4 3.94 5.73 5.52
C GLN A 4 3.84 6.31 4.09
N TYR A 5 3.33 7.54 3.93
CA TYR A 5 3.15 8.15 2.62
C TYR A 5 4.25 9.16 2.26
N SER A 6 5.19 9.44 3.16
CA SER A 6 6.21 10.48 2.94
C SER A 6 7.24 10.15 1.86
N ALA A 7 7.37 8.87 1.49
CA ALA A 7 8.23 8.43 0.40
C ALA A 7 7.61 8.69 -0.99
N TYR A 8 6.31 9.02 -1.05
CA TYR A 8 5.59 9.19 -2.30
C TYR A 8 5.34 10.66 -2.61
N THR A 9 5.69 11.07 -3.83
CA THR A 9 5.35 12.40 -4.36
C THR A 9 3.87 12.51 -4.67
N THR A 10 3.27 11.41 -5.13
CA THR A 10 1.83 11.26 -5.30
C THR A 10 1.42 9.86 -4.92
N SER A 11 0.27 9.69 -4.27
CA SER A 11 -0.28 8.38 -3.98
C SER A 11 -1.79 8.34 -4.15
N LYS A 12 -2.29 7.17 -4.52
CA LYS A 12 -3.69 6.86 -4.71
C LYS A 12 -3.97 5.49 -4.09
N GLN A 13 -4.99 5.45 -3.24
CA GLN A 13 -5.49 4.21 -2.67
C GLN A 13 -6.94 4.01 -3.11
N THR A 14 -7.25 2.83 -3.64
CA THR A 14 -8.61 2.43 -4.00
C THR A 14 -9.01 1.30 -3.06
N LEU A 15 -10.15 1.48 -2.39
CA LEU A 15 -10.73 0.49 -1.49
C LEU A 15 -11.97 -0.08 -2.17
N GLU A 16 -11.95 -1.38 -2.49
CA GLU A 16 -13.12 -2.09 -2.98
C GLU A 16 -13.78 -2.79 -1.79
N SER A 17 -15.09 -2.63 -1.64
CA SER A 17 -15.82 -3.07 -0.45
C SER A 17 -17.18 -3.64 -0.77
N GLU A 18 -17.63 -4.59 0.04
CA GLU A 18 -19.01 -5.03 0.11
C GLU A 18 -19.63 -4.54 1.43
N GLY A 19 -20.59 -3.62 1.34
CA GLY A 19 -21.09 -2.91 2.52
C GLY A 19 -19.99 -2.09 3.19
N ASP A 20 -19.78 -2.28 4.50
CA ASP A 20 -18.68 -1.62 5.23
C ASP A 20 -17.39 -2.46 5.26
N ILE A 21 -17.36 -3.63 4.60
CA ILE A 21 -16.21 -4.53 4.64
C ILE A 21 -15.36 -4.32 3.39
N VAL A 22 -14.13 -3.86 3.56
CA VAL A 22 -13.13 -3.79 2.48
C VAL A 22 -12.70 -5.20 2.10
N LYS A 23 -12.73 -5.49 0.81
CA LYS A 23 -12.34 -6.76 0.19
C LYS A 23 -10.99 -6.66 -0.50
N VAL A 24 -10.76 -5.57 -1.22
CA VAL A 24 -9.49 -5.35 -1.94
C VAL A 24 -8.98 -3.95 -1.65
N ILE A 25 -7.67 -3.85 -1.43
CA ILE A 25 -6.95 -2.59 -1.35
C ILE A 25 -5.99 -2.52 -2.52
N LEU A 26 -6.15 -1.50 -3.35
CA LEU A 26 -5.20 -1.17 -4.42
C LEU A 26 -4.46 0.09 -4.02
N PHE A 27 -3.14 0.06 -4.12
CA PHE A 27 -2.28 1.21 -3.90
C PHE A 27 -1.47 1.49 -5.16
N GLU A 28 -1.37 2.75 -5.51
CA GLU A 28 -0.49 3.26 -6.56
C GLU A 28 0.24 4.48 -6.03
N GLY A 29 1.57 4.49 -6.08
CA GLY A 29 2.39 5.60 -5.60
C GLY A 29 3.52 5.92 -6.57
N ILE A 30 3.88 7.19 -6.70
CA ILE A 30 5.09 7.61 -7.43
C ILE A 30 6.19 7.91 -6.43
N ILE A 31 7.36 7.33 -6.64
CA ILE A 31 8.57 7.59 -5.87
C ILE A 31 9.58 8.25 -6.80
N ASP A 32 10.03 9.44 -6.42
CA ASP A 32 11.10 10.17 -7.09
C ASP A 32 12.41 10.04 -6.32
N TYR A 33 13.47 9.70 -7.04
CA TYR A 33 14.84 9.58 -6.54
C TYR A 33 15.65 10.82 -6.95
N SER A 34 16.67 11.16 -6.15
CA SER A 34 17.50 12.33 -6.44
C SER A 34 18.46 12.10 -7.62
N SER A 35 18.74 10.84 -7.96
CA SER A 35 19.59 10.48 -9.10
C SER A 35 19.26 9.08 -9.64
N LYS A 36 19.79 8.78 -10.83
CA LYS A 36 19.65 7.47 -11.46
C LYS A 36 20.32 6.37 -10.65
N GLU A 37 21.50 6.65 -10.10
CA GLU A 37 22.25 5.69 -9.28
C GLU A 37 21.49 5.32 -7.99
N GLN A 38 20.78 6.28 -7.40
CA GLN A 38 19.91 6.01 -6.25
C GLN A 38 18.73 5.12 -6.65
N LEU A 39 18.09 5.40 -7.79
CA LEU A 39 17.02 4.55 -8.30
C LEU A 39 17.51 3.12 -8.55
N GLU A 40 18.64 2.95 -9.24
CA GLU A 40 19.20 1.63 -9.53
C GLU A 40 19.55 0.87 -8.26
N SER A 41 20.12 1.53 -7.25
CA SER A 41 20.38 0.91 -5.95
C SER A 41 19.09 0.54 -5.21
N ALA A 42 18.03 1.34 -5.34
CA ALA A 42 16.76 1.06 -4.70
C ALA A 42 16.02 -0.10 -5.39
N ILE A 43 16.08 -0.19 -6.72
CA ILE A 43 15.47 -1.28 -7.50
C ILE A 43 15.95 -2.64 -7.00
N VAL A 44 17.25 -2.81 -6.71
CA VAL A 44 17.79 -4.09 -6.17
C VAL A 44 17.12 -4.48 -4.85
N GLN A 45 16.86 -3.51 -3.98
CA GLN A 45 16.19 -3.77 -2.70
C GLN A 45 14.68 -4.02 -2.89
N ILE A 46 14.06 -3.28 -3.82
CA ILE A 46 12.65 -3.41 -4.16
C ILE A 46 12.38 -4.79 -4.77
N ASP A 47 13.20 -5.26 -5.70
CA ASP A 47 13.05 -6.58 -6.33
C ASP A 47 13.07 -7.71 -5.28
N ALA A 48 14.01 -7.65 -4.32
CA ALA A 48 14.10 -8.63 -3.24
C ALA A 48 12.88 -8.58 -2.29
N ALA A 49 12.38 -7.38 -2.01
CA ALA A 49 11.17 -7.19 -1.20
C ALA A 49 9.92 -7.70 -1.93
N ILE A 50 9.80 -7.44 -3.23
CA ILE A 50 8.68 -7.90 -4.07
C ILE A 50 8.61 -9.41 -4.10
N GLU A 51 9.75 -10.10 -4.31
CA GLU A 51 9.79 -11.56 -4.30
C GLU A 51 9.27 -12.13 -2.97
N SER A 52 9.70 -11.53 -1.86
CA SER A 52 9.28 -11.95 -0.53
C SER A 52 7.80 -11.70 -0.29
N VAL A 53 7.28 -10.54 -0.68
CA VAL A 53 5.89 -10.13 -0.43
C VAL A 53 4.91 -10.83 -1.37
N ASN A 54 5.27 -11.08 -2.63
CA ASN A 54 4.43 -11.81 -3.59
C ASN A 54 4.35 -13.31 -3.29
N SER A 55 5.17 -13.83 -2.37
CA SER A 55 5.00 -15.20 -1.85
C SER A 55 3.81 -15.34 -0.90
N LEU A 56 3.21 -14.23 -0.46
CA LEU A 56 2.05 -14.22 0.43
C LEU A 56 0.75 -14.38 -0.37
N ASP A 57 -0.14 -15.22 0.14
CA ASP A 57 -1.47 -15.40 -0.45
C ASP A 57 -2.24 -14.08 -0.48
N GLY A 58 -2.89 -13.79 -1.61
CA GLY A 58 -3.70 -12.60 -1.80
C GLY A 58 -2.91 -11.29 -1.88
N VAL A 59 -1.60 -11.33 -2.11
CA VAL A 59 -0.76 -10.13 -2.22
C VAL A 59 -0.08 -10.08 -3.59
N GLU A 60 -0.18 -8.94 -4.25
CA GLU A 60 0.54 -8.66 -5.49
C GLU A 60 1.17 -7.27 -5.40
N VAL A 61 2.48 -7.19 -5.52
CA VAL A 61 3.26 -5.95 -5.54
C VAL A 61 4.14 -5.95 -6.78
N SER A 62 4.25 -4.79 -7.40
CA SER A 62 5.05 -4.55 -8.59
C SER A 62 5.43 -3.07 -8.66
N TYR A 63 6.43 -2.74 -9.45
CA TYR A 63 6.68 -1.37 -9.86
C TYR A 63 6.78 -1.24 -11.37
N GLU A 64 6.58 -0.02 -11.85
CA GLU A 64 6.77 0.37 -13.24
C GLU A 64 7.76 1.53 -13.27
N LYS A 65 8.86 1.38 -14.03
CA LYS A 65 9.79 2.49 -14.24
C LYS A 65 9.14 3.57 -15.10
N LEU A 66 9.01 4.78 -14.57
CA LEU A 66 8.42 5.93 -15.28
C LEU A 66 9.50 6.76 -15.97
N SER A 67 10.67 6.90 -15.34
CA SER A 67 11.84 7.63 -15.86
C SER A 67 13.14 7.11 -15.26
N ASP A 68 14.28 7.73 -15.59
CA ASP A 68 15.58 7.39 -15.00
C ASP A 68 15.71 7.76 -13.51
N THR A 69 14.76 8.50 -12.95
CA THR A 69 14.75 8.88 -11.54
C THR A 69 13.42 8.60 -10.86
N SER A 70 12.47 7.90 -11.50
CA SER A 70 11.16 7.67 -10.91
C SER A 70 10.53 6.34 -11.27
N ILE A 71 9.79 5.80 -10.30
CA ILE A 71 9.01 4.58 -10.42
C ILE A 71 7.59 4.82 -9.93
N LYS A 72 6.68 4.01 -10.46
CA LYS A 72 5.32 3.85 -9.96
C LYS A 72 5.24 2.53 -9.22
N ASP A 73 5.15 2.59 -7.91
CA ASP A 73 4.81 1.45 -7.04
C ASP A 73 3.33 1.11 -7.18
N LYS A 74 3.02 -0.19 -7.21
CA LYS A 74 1.68 -0.75 -7.35
C LYS A 74 1.55 -1.94 -6.42
N ALA A 75 0.58 -1.88 -5.51
CA ALA A 75 0.23 -3.00 -4.65
C ALA A 75 -1.26 -3.32 -4.72
N ARG A 76 -1.59 -4.60 -4.65
CA ARG A 76 -2.94 -5.14 -4.51
C ARG A 76 -2.94 -6.12 -3.34
N TYR A 77 -3.83 -5.87 -2.39
CA TYR A 77 -4.08 -6.75 -1.25
C TYR A 77 -5.52 -7.24 -1.33
N ASP A 78 -5.68 -8.53 -1.58
CA ASP A 78 -6.94 -9.25 -1.56
C ASP A 78 -7.19 -9.76 -0.15
N LEU A 79 -8.01 -9.04 0.62
CA LEU A 79 -8.23 -9.31 2.04
C LEU A 79 -9.12 -10.53 2.29
N GLU A 80 -9.69 -11.14 1.25
CA GLU A 80 -10.40 -12.42 1.38
C GLU A 80 -9.44 -13.60 1.45
N SER A 81 -8.27 -13.47 0.82
CA SER A 81 -7.22 -14.49 0.80
C SER A 81 -6.04 -14.15 1.71
N ALA A 82 -5.71 -12.86 1.82
CA ALA A 82 -4.54 -12.39 2.56
C ALA A 82 -4.76 -12.39 4.07
N SER A 83 -3.71 -12.76 4.80
CA SER A 83 -3.68 -12.64 6.25
C SER A 83 -3.45 -11.19 6.67
N ILE A 84 -4.51 -10.52 7.14
CA ILE A 84 -4.45 -9.12 7.62
C ILE A 84 -3.39 -8.96 8.72
N SER A 85 -3.27 -9.92 9.63
CA SER A 85 -2.27 -9.87 10.71
C SER A 85 -0.84 -9.93 10.16
N THR A 86 -0.60 -10.75 9.12
CA THR A 86 0.70 -10.81 8.43
C THR A 86 1.00 -9.49 7.74
N LEU A 87 0.03 -8.91 7.03
CA LEU A 87 0.18 -7.61 6.36
C LEU A 87 0.50 -6.48 7.36
N GLN A 88 -0.12 -6.48 8.54
CA GLN A 88 0.18 -5.52 9.61
C GLN A 88 1.58 -5.71 10.20
N GLN A 89 2.00 -6.96 10.44
CA GLN A 89 3.35 -7.27 10.95
C GLN A 89 4.45 -6.84 9.99
N LEU A 90 4.19 -6.93 8.69
CA LEU A 90 5.10 -6.48 7.64
C LEU A 90 5.03 -4.97 7.38
N GLY A 91 4.15 -4.24 8.07
CA GLY A 91 3.94 -2.81 7.88
C GLY A 91 3.28 -2.43 6.55
N LEU A 92 2.69 -3.41 5.84
CA LEU A 92 1.99 -3.21 4.57
C LEU A 92 0.58 -2.64 4.75
N LEU A 93 0.00 -2.81 5.95
CA LEU A 93 -1.25 -2.19 6.34
C LEU A 93 -1.09 -1.43 7.66
N SER A 94 -1.61 -0.21 7.71
CA SER A 94 -1.74 0.56 8.94
C SER A 94 -2.57 -0.20 9.97
N SER A 95 -2.02 -0.35 11.17
CA SER A 95 -2.72 -0.88 12.33
C SER A 95 -3.27 0.31 13.12
N ASP A 96 -4.59 0.48 13.16
CA ASP A 96 -5.17 1.17 14.32
C ASP A 96 -4.89 0.28 15.53
N ASP A 97 -4.24 0.84 16.56
CA ASP A 97 -3.57 0.19 17.70
C ASP A 97 -4.39 -0.78 18.57
N ALA A 98 -5.60 -1.20 18.17
CA ALA A 98 -6.56 -1.85 19.06
C ALA A 98 -6.96 -3.30 18.73
N ALA A 99 -6.54 -3.93 17.64
CA ALA A 99 -7.06 -5.27 17.34
C ALA A 99 -6.02 -6.23 16.74
N LYS A 100 -5.34 -6.95 17.64
CA LYS A 100 -4.51 -8.14 17.39
C LYS A 100 -5.24 -9.29 16.68
N GLU A 101 -6.53 -9.14 16.34
CA GLU A 101 -7.35 -10.14 15.66
C GLU A 101 -8.34 -9.51 14.66
N THR A 102 -7.96 -8.40 14.01
CA THR A 102 -8.88 -7.77 13.04
C THR A 102 -9.03 -8.66 11.81
N LYS A 103 -10.15 -9.39 11.69
CA LYS A 103 -10.48 -10.19 10.52
C LYS A 103 -11.02 -9.39 9.34
N LEU A 104 -11.37 -8.12 9.55
CA LEU A 104 -12.08 -7.29 8.58
C LEU A 104 -11.64 -5.83 8.68
N ILE A 105 -11.52 -5.15 7.55
CA ILE A 105 -11.19 -3.72 7.50
C ILE A 105 -12.47 -2.95 7.20
N SER A 106 -12.83 -1.99 8.06
CA SER A 106 -14.02 -1.15 7.89
C SER A 106 -13.75 -0.03 6.89
N LEU A 107 -14.56 0.08 5.84
CA LEU A 107 -14.43 1.15 4.84
C LEU A 107 -14.56 2.52 5.50
N LYS A 108 -15.57 2.72 6.34
CA LYS A 108 -15.79 4.00 7.02
C LYS A 108 -14.60 4.43 7.85
N LYS A 109 -14.00 3.51 8.60
CA LYS A 109 -12.80 3.80 9.39
C LYS A 109 -11.60 4.13 8.50
N SER A 110 -11.38 3.34 7.44
CA SER A 110 -10.29 3.58 6.50
C SER A 110 -10.41 4.93 5.79
N VAL A 111 -11.61 5.32 5.35
CA VAL A 111 -11.85 6.65 4.75
C VAL A 111 -11.59 7.75 5.76
N THR A 112 -12.11 7.63 6.99
CA THR A 112 -11.90 8.64 8.05
C THR A 112 -10.43 8.82 8.38
N ALA A 113 -9.67 7.71 8.47
CA ALA A 113 -8.23 7.74 8.72
C ALA A 113 -7.49 8.42 7.56
N LEU A 114 -7.76 8.03 6.32
CA LEU A 114 -7.13 8.62 5.13
C LEU A 114 -7.40 10.13 5.01
N GLU A 115 -8.64 10.56 5.21
CA GLU A 115 -9.01 11.99 5.19
C GLU A 115 -8.31 12.77 6.32
N SER A 116 -8.20 12.18 7.51
CA SER A 116 -7.46 12.77 8.64
C SER A 116 -5.97 12.91 8.34
N SER A 117 -5.40 12.02 7.51
CA SER A 117 -4.01 12.06 7.06
C SER A 117 -3.76 13.01 5.88
N GLY A 118 -4.82 13.66 5.38
CA GLY A 118 -4.76 14.69 4.33
C GLY A 118 -5.15 14.23 2.93
N PHE A 119 -5.68 13.02 2.78
CA PHE A 119 -6.21 12.55 1.49
C PHE A 119 -7.59 13.12 1.20
N THR A 120 -7.93 13.21 -0.09
CA THR A 120 -9.31 13.46 -0.54
C THR A 120 -9.90 12.15 -1.05
N CYS A 121 -10.88 11.61 -0.35
CA CYS A 121 -11.56 10.39 -0.76
C CYS A 121 -12.71 10.70 -1.75
N LYS A 122 -12.83 9.88 -2.80
CA LYS A 122 -13.91 9.99 -3.78
C LYS A 122 -14.57 8.63 -3.95
N THR A 123 -15.88 8.58 -3.79
CA THR A 123 -16.70 7.41 -4.12
C THR A 123 -16.98 7.40 -5.63
N LYS A 124 -16.89 6.22 -6.24
CA LYS A 124 -17.29 5.97 -7.62
C LYS A 124 -18.43 4.97 -7.65
#